data_AF-S3MR74-F1
#
_entry.id   AF-S3MR74-F1
#
_cell.length_a   1.000
_cell.length_b   1.000
_cell.length_c   1.000
_cell.angle_alpha   90.00
_cell.angle_beta   90.00
_cell.angle_gamma   90.00
#
_symmetry.space_group_name_H-M   'P 1'
#
loop_
_entity.id
_entity.type
_entity.pdbx_description
1 polymer ?
#
loop_
_entity_poly.entity_id
_entity_poly.type
_entity_poly.pdbx_seq_one_letter_code
_entity_poly.pdbx_strand_id
1 'polypeptide(L)'
;MQPRIDDKIGHRLINTLTCNKLSENAKGQLHYQLWQNNDDQSFAWALSHNESSGGFSRELIHVEHIMAVLTELDQTAQPFHATAFKCLFIGKSVNNASFFAALLVDQGVIRLHPQTTRLLEVSEEYASWPMSLVEHTQDKSTSKRGAKAKVTTDMEDGNAVHQNQH
;
A
#
# COMPACT_ATOMS: atom_id res chain seq x y z
N MET A 1 11.67 -0.23 -19.80
CA MET A 1 10.47 0.46 -19.27
C MET A 1 9.34 -0.54 -19.27
N GLN A 2 8.74 -0.83 -18.11
CA GLN A 2 7.65 -1.81 -18.00
C GLN A 2 6.36 -1.30 -18.66
N PRO A 3 5.47 -2.17 -19.19
CA PRO A 3 4.17 -1.73 -19.70
C PRO A 3 3.27 -1.23 -18.57
N ARG A 4 2.38 -0.28 -18.89
CA ARG A 4 1.41 0.23 -17.92
C ARG A 4 0.23 -0.71 -17.83
N ILE A 5 0.05 -1.36 -16.69
CA ILE A 5 -1.06 -2.29 -16.44
C ILE A 5 -1.98 -1.69 -15.38
N ASP A 6 -3.13 -1.17 -15.82
CA ASP A 6 -4.11 -0.49 -14.96
C ASP A 6 -5.35 -1.35 -14.65
N ASP A 7 -5.77 -2.23 -15.55
CA ASP A 7 -7.01 -3.01 -15.43
C ASP A 7 -6.86 -4.26 -14.55
N LYS A 8 -5.61 -4.68 -14.30
CA LYS A 8 -5.23 -5.83 -13.47
C LYS A 8 -5.86 -7.15 -13.95
N ILE A 9 -6.22 -7.21 -15.23
CA ILE A 9 -6.73 -8.42 -15.86
C ILE A 9 -5.62 -9.48 -15.78
N GLY A 10 -6.01 -10.73 -15.49
CA GLY A 10 -5.05 -11.82 -15.29
C GLY A 10 -4.28 -11.76 -13.97
N HIS A 11 -4.64 -10.89 -13.02
CA HIS A 11 -4.00 -10.82 -11.71
C HIS A 11 -4.99 -11.08 -10.57
N ARG A 12 -4.52 -11.80 -9.55
CA ARG A 12 -5.22 -12.05 -8.29
C ARG A 12 -4.75 -11.08 -7.22
N LEU A 13 -5.69 -10.40 -6.55
CA LEU A 13 -5.40 -9.59 -5.37
C LEU A 13 -5.03 -10.51 -4.19
N ILE A 14 -3.83 -10.31 -3.64
CA ILE A 14 -3.32 -11.09 -2.50
C ILE A 14 -3.58 -10.32 -1.20
N ASN A 15 -3.21 -9.04 -1.15
CA ASN A 15 -3.34 -8.25 0.07
C ASN A 15 -3.64 -6.78 -0.21
N THR A 16 -4.28 -6.12 0.77
CA THR A 16 -4.46 -4.66 0.82
C THR A 16 -3.93 -4.17 2.15
N LEU A 17 -3.08 -3.16 2.11
CA LEU A 17 -2.32 -2.64 3.24
C LEU A 17 -2.41 -1.11 3.25
N THR A 18 -2.11 -0.51 4.40
CA THR A 18 -2.02 0.95 4.55
C THR A 18 -0.71 1.34 5.19
N CYS A 19 -0.15 2.48 4.78
CA CYS A 19 1.06 3.04 5.36
C CYS A 19 0.98 4.56 5.50
N ASN A 20 1.85 5.10 6.35
CA ASN A 20 2.07 6.54 6.42
C ASN A 20 2.81 7.04 5.17
N LYS A 21 2.72 8.33 4.89
CA LYS A 21 3.55 9.00 3.88
C LYS A 21 4.94 9.27 4.45
N LEU A 22 5.93 9.45 3.58
CA LEU A 22 7.31 9.74 4.00
C LEU A 22 7.44 11.04 4.82
N SER A 23 6.62 12.04 4.53
CA SER A 23 6.65 13.31 5.26
C SER A 23 5.86 13.19 6.56
N GLU A 24 6.50 13.47 7.69
CA GLU A 24 5.88 13.51 9.02
C GLU A 24 4.69 14.49 9.09
N ASN A 25 4.75 15.56 8.30
CA ASN A 25 3.71 16.57 8.25
C ASN A 25 2.56 16.23 7.30
N ALA A 26 2.69 15.15 6.51
CA ALA A 26 1.66 14.77 5.57
C ALA A 26 0.50 14.09 6.30
N LYS A 27 -0.72 14.51 5.97
CA LYS A 27 -1.96 13.96 6.51
C LYS A 27 -2.45 12.77 5.69
N GLY A 28 -3.14 11.85 6.34
CA GLY A 28 -3.81 10.71 5.70
C GLY A 28 -2.85 9.60 5.24
N GLN A 29 -3.37 8.38 5.21
CA GLN A 29 -2.62 7.20 4.82
C GLN A 29 -2.64 6.98 3.31
N LEU A 30 -1.64 6.23 2.84
CA LEU A 30 -1.63 5.62 1.52
C LEU A 30 -2.14 4.19 1.65
N HIS A 31 -2.93 3.77 0.67
CA HIS A 31 -3.39 2.40 0.55
C HIS A 31 -2.71 1.79 -0.66
N TYR A 32 -2.30 0.55 -0.52
CA TYR A 32 -1.61 -0.18 -1.57
C TYR A 32 -1.94 -1.66 -1.53
N GLN A 33 -1.63 -2.34 -2.62
CA GLN A 33 -2.11 -3.70 -2.86
C GLN A 33 -1.02 -4.57 -3.47
N LEU A 34 -0.90 -5.78 -2.94
CA LEU A 34 -0.10 -6.85 -3.52
C LEU A 34 -0.97 -7.66 -4.50
N TRP A 35 -0.50 -7.80 -5.72
CA TRP A 35 -1.12 -8.57 -6.78
C TRP A 35 -0.19 -9.68 -7.22
N GLN A 36 -0.77 -10.80 -7.63
CA GLN A 36 -0.06 -11.92 -8.23
C GLN A 36 -0.60 -12.17 -9.63
N ASN A 37 0.26 -12.29 -10.62
CA ASN A 37 -0.11 -12.69 -11.97
C ASN A 37 -0.53 -14.17 -11.97
N ASN A 38 -1.64 -14.49 -12.63
CA ASN A 38 -2.22 -15.84 -12.63
C ASN A 38 -1.42 -16.83 -13.48
N ASP A 39 -0.70 -16.36 -14.50
CA ASP A 39 -0.01 -17.19 -15.48
C ASP A 39 1.38 -17.58 -15.00
N ASP A 40 2.18 -16.60 -14.57
CA ASP A 40 3.58 -16.79 -14.17
C ASP A 40 3.83 -16.72 -12.65
N GLN A 41 2.78 -16.48 -11.87
CA GLN A 41 2.82 -16.33 -10.40
C GLN A 41 3.68 -15.17 -9.90
N SER A 42 4.12 -14.26 -10.77
CA SER A 42 4.93 -13.08 -10.41
C SER A 42 4.13 -12.08 -9.58
N PHE A 43 4.82 -11.35 -8.70
CA PHE A 43 4.20 -10.34 -7.83
C PHE A 43 4.36 -8.93 -8.39
N ALA A 44 3.36 -8.10 -8.14
CA ALA A 44 3.39 -6.68 -8.43
C ALA A 44 2.67 -5.87 -7.34
N TRP A 45 3.15 -4.65 -7.11
CA TRP A 45 2.56 -3.70 -6.18
C TRP A 45 1.81 -2.60 -6.93
N ALA A 46 0.68 -2.15 -6.39
CA ALA A 46 -0.02 -0.98 -6.89
C ALA A 46 -0.52 -0.10 -5.75
N LEU A 47 -0.34 1.21 -5.90
CA LEU A 47 -1.08 2.19 -5.09
C LEU A 47 -2.59 2.07 -5.42
N SER A 48 -3.44 2.13 -4.40
CA SER A 48 -4.88 1.91 -4.55
C SER A 48 -5.72 3.08 -4.07
N HIS A 49 -5.28 3.81 -3.05
CA HIS A 49 -5.97 4.99 -2.52
C HIS A 49 -5.00 5.94 -1.79
N ASN A 50 -5.38 7.22 -1.73
CA ASN A 50 -4.71 8.25 -0.96
C ASN A 50 -5.80 9.00 -0.19
N GLU A 51 -5.72 9.01 1.14
CA GLU A 51 -6.73 9.64 1.99
C GLU A 51 -6.67 11.18 2.00
N SER A 52 -5.63 11.76 1.39
CA SER A 52 -5.52 13.20 1.18
C SER A 52 -5.64 13.58 -0.29
N SER A 53 -5.44 14.87 -0.58
CA SER A 53 -5.24 15.34 -1.95
C SER A 53 -3.93 14.80 -2.56
N GLY A 54 -3.84 14.88 -3.89
CA GLY A 54 -2.67 14.48 -4.68
C GLY A 54 -2.95 13.25 -5.54
N GLY A 55 -2.77 13.41 -6.85
CA GLY A 55 -2.94 12.32 -7.81
C GLY A 55 -1.81 11.29 -7.73
N PHE A 56 -2.08 10.07 -8.15
CA PHE A 56 -1.11 8.98 -8.28
C PHE A 56 -1.60 8.00 -9.35
N SER A 57 -0.73 7.08 -9.76
CA SER A 57 -1.03 6.04 -10.74
C SER A 57 -1.33 4.72 -10.05
N ARG A 58 -2.35 4.02 -10.54
CA ARG A 58 -2.78 2.70 -10.01
C ARG A 58 -2.14 1.53 -10.75
N GLU A 59 -1.07 1.82 -11.48
CA GLU A 59 -0.38 0.86 -12.33
C GLU A 59 0.33 -0.20 -11.48
N LEU A 60 0.38 -1.43 -11.99
CA LEU A 60 1.14 -2.52 -11.39
C LEU A 60 2.63 -2.31 -11.63
N ILE A 61 3.40 -2.31 -10.54
CA ILE A 61 4.85 -2.25 -10.54
C ILE A 61 5.38 -3.63 -10.19
N HIS A 62 5.98 -4.33 -11.15
CA HIS A 62 6.48 -5.69 -10.94
C HIS A 62 7.64 -5.71 -9.94
N VAL A 63 7.61 -6.69 -9.03
CA VAL A 63 8.65 -6.85 -8.00
C VAL A 63 10.03 -7.02 -8.63
N GLU A 64 10.14 -7.72 -9.75
CA GLU A 64 11.40 -7.85 -10.50
C GLU A 64 12.02 -6.49 -10.86
N HIS A 65 11.23 -5.54 -11.37
CA HIS A 65 11.73 -4.21 -11.72
C HIS A 65 12.09 -3.38 -10.48
N ILE A 66 11.35 -3.55 -9.37
CA ILE A 66 11.72 -2.92 -8.09
C ILE A 66 13.09 -3.44 -7.64
N MET A 67 13.29 -4.76 -7.67
CA MET A 67 14.54 -5.40 -7.26
C MET A 67 15.72 -4.96 -8.14
N ALA A 68 15.51 -4.80 -9.45
CA ALA A 68 16.56 -4.27 -10.34
C ALA A 68 17.01 -2.86 -9.90
N VAL A 69 16.06 -1.95 -9.64
CA VAL A 69 16.37 -0.59 -9.17
C VAL A 69 17.05 -0.61 -7.80
N LEU A 70 16.58 -1.45 -6.87
CA LEU A 70 17.20 -1.58 -5.55
C LEU A 70 18.64 -2.11 -5.64
N THR A 71 18.89 -3.07 -6.52
CA THR A 71 20.24 -3.62 -6.74
C THR A 71 21.19 -2.54 -7.26
N GLU A 72 20.75 -1.72 -8.22
CA GLU A 72 21.55 -0.59 -8.71
C GLU A 72 21.82 0.44 -7.61
N LEU A 73 20.82 0.77 -6.78
CA LEU A 73 20.97 1.72 -5.68
C LEU A 73 21.91 1.20 -4.59
N ASP A 74 21.78 -0.08 -4.21
CA ASP A 74 22.62 -0.74 -3.22
C ASP A 74 24.10 -0.74 -3.63
N GLN A 75 24.39 -0.99 -4.91
CA GLN A 75 25.75 -0.93 -5.46
C GLN A 75 26.40 0.45 -5.34
N THR A 76 25.62 1.53 -5.31
CA THR A 76 26.18 2.87 -5.08
C THR A 76 26.65 3.09 -3.65
N ALA A 77 26.09 2.33 -2.69
CA ALA A 77 26.28 2.53 -1.25
C ALA A 77 26.07 3.99 -0.79
N GLN A 78 25.22 4.74 -1.49
CA GLN A 78 24.90 6.13 -1.17
C GLN A 78 23.42 6.31 -0.84
N PRO A 79 23.07 7.21 0.09
CA PRO A 79 21.69 7.58 0.32
C PRO A 79 21.07 8.24 -0.91
N PHE A 80 19.80 7.95 -1.20
CA PHE A 80 19.12 8.40 -2.42
C PHE A 80 17.78 9.08 -2.14
N HIS A 81 17.29 9.85 -3.11
CA HIS A 81 15.94 10.42 -3.05
C HIS A 81 14.91 9.48 -3.65
N ALA A 82 13.66 9.57 -3.19
CA ALA A 82 12.53 8.80 -3.73
C ALA A 82 12.37 8.94 -5.26
N THR A 83 12.87 10.03 -5.86
CA THR A 83 12.88 10.24 -7.32
C THR A 83 13.61 9.15 -8.10
N ALA A 84 14.47 8.35 -7.47
CA ALA A 84 15.09 7.17 -8.06
C ALA A 84 14.04 6.19 -8.62
N PHE A 85 12.88 6.08 -7.97
CA PHE A 85 11.80 5.18 -8.40
C PHE A 85 10.95 5.73 -9.55
N LYS A 86 11.22 6.94 -10.07
CA LYS A 86 10.45 7.52 -11.19
C LYS A 86 10.46 6.62 -12.43
N CYS A 87 11.56 5.91 -12.68
CA CYS A 87 11.70 5.01 -13.83
C CYS A 87 10.73 3.82 -13.80
N LEU A 88 10.19 3.47 -12.63
CA LEU A 88 9.18 2.42 -12.48
C LEU A 88 7.81 2.86 -13.02
N PHE A 89 7.55 4.15 -13.12
CA PHE A 89 6.22 4.66 -13.48
C PHE A 89 6.17 5.11 -14.94
N ILE A 90 5.08 4.76 -15.63
CA ILE A 90 4.69 5.43 -16.88
C ILE A 90 3.82 6.65 -16.56
N GLY A 91 3.01 6.54 -15.50
CA GLY A 91 2.15 7.62 -15.05
C GLY A 91 2.94 8.87 -14.65
N LYS A 92 2.42 10.03 -15.04
CA LYS A 92 3.12 11.33 -14.91
C LYS A 92 2.93 12.04 -13.57
N SER A 93 2.30 11.39 -12.58
CA SER A 93 2.12 12.04 -11.28
C SER A 93 3.45 12.26 -10.60
N VAL A 94 3.69 13.50 -10.15
CA VAL A 94 4.88 13.87 -9.38
C VAL A 94 4.93 13.16 -8.02
N ASN A 95 3.80 12.65 -7.52
CA ASN A 95 3.72 11.97 -6.22
C ASN A 95 4.04 10.46 -6.31
N ASN A 96 4.06 9.87 -7.50
CA ASN A 96 4.22 8.42 -7.66
C ASN A 96 5.46 7.91 -6.94
N ALA A 97 6.61 8.55 -7.20
CA ALA A 97 7.89 8.11 -6.67
C ALA A 97 7.95 8.20 -5.12
N SER A 98 7.43 9.29 -4.53
CA SER A 98 7.42 9.47 -3.07
C SER A 98 6.40 8.60 -2.36
N PHE A 99 5.22 8.38 -2.96
CA PHE A 99 4.21 7.48 -2.40
C PHE A 99 4.66 6.03 -2.49
N PHE A 100 5.34 5.65 -3.57
CA PHE A 100 5.89 4.31 -3.70
C PHE A 100 7.06 4.05 -2.76
N ALA A 101 7.94 5.03 -2.57
CA ALA A 101 8.98 4.93 -1.55
C ALA A 101 8.39 4.76 -0.15
N ALA A 102 7.27 5.42 0.18
CA ALA A 102 6.59 5.23 1.47
C ALA A 102 6.14 3.77 1.68
N LEU A 103 5.57 3.16 0.63
CA LEU A 103 5.22 1.73 0.61
C LEU A 103 6.46 0.87 0.84
N LEU A 104 7.57 1.13 0.16
CA LEU A 104 8.79 0.33 0.31
C LEU A 104 9.43 0.46 1.72
N VAL A 105 9.30 1.64 2.35
CA VAL A 105 9.68 1.83 3.76
C VAL A 105 8.81 0.98 4.68
N ASP A 106 7.49 0.99 4.46
CA ASP A 106 6.54 0.18 5.24
C ASP A 106 6.78 -1.33 5.09
N GLN A 107 7.21 -1.75 3.89
CA GLN A 107 7.62 -3.13 3.60
C GLN A 107 9.02 -3.49 4.13
N GLY A 108 9.75 -2.55 4.74
CA GLY A 108 11.08 -2.77 5.32
C GLY A 108 12.21 -2.96 4.30
N VAL A 109 11.94 -2.73 3.02
CA VAL A 109 12.90 -2.97 1.91
C VAL A 109 13.89 -1.82 1.77
N ILE A 110 13.44 -0.63 2.16
CA ILE A 110 14.26 0.57 2.27
C ILE A 110 13.95 1.23 3.62
N ARG A 111 14.79 2.16 4.05
CA ARG A 111 14.61 2.91 5.30
C ARG A 111 14.91 4.39 5.10
N LEU A 112 14.39 5.22 6.00
CA LEU A 112 14.78 6.62 6.09
C LEU A 112 16.23 6.74 6.57
N HIS A 113 17.00 7.63 5.95
CA HIS A 113 18.36 7.91 6.39
C HIS A 113 18.35 8.64 7.75
N PRO A 114 19.15 8.20 8.75
CA PRO A 114 19.07 8.69 10.12
C PRO A 114 19.40 10.18 10.27
N GLN A 115 20.19 10.74 9.35
CA GLN A 115 20.63 12.14 9.42
C GLN A 115 19.77 13.08 8.57
N THR A 116 18.87 12.57 7.73
CA THR A 116 18.00 13.42 6.91
C THR A 116 16.73 12.69 6.51
N THR A 117 15.59 13.28 6.85
CA THR A 117 14.25 12.76 6.56
C THR A 117 13.92 12.70 5.06
N ARG A 118 14.81 13.21 4.19
CA ARG A 118 14.60 13.27 2.73
C ARG A 118 15.38 12.23 1.94
N LEU A 119 16.33 11.53 2.57
CA LEU A 119 17.10 10.47 1.91
C LEU A 119 16.66 9.11 2.43
N LEU A 120 16.87 8.12 1.58
CA LEU A 120 16.52 6.73 1.76
C LEU A 120 17.77 5.88 1.60
N GLU A 121 17.78 4.71 2.23
CA GLU A 121 18.81 3.69 2.09
C GLU A 121 18.16 2.34 1.81
N VAL A 122 18.86 1.47 1.07
CA VAL A 122 18.42 0.09 0.87
C VAL A 122 18.63 -0.68 2.18
N SER A 123 17.64 -1.49 2.58
CA SER A 123 17.76 -2.36 3.75
C SER A 123 18.70 -3.53 3.48
N GLU A 124 19.49 -3.96 4.46
CA GLU A 124 20.45 -5.07 4.27
C GLU A 124 19.77 -6.38 3.84
N GLU A 125 18.52 -6.57 4.25
CA GLU A 125 17.73 -7.79 4.00
C GLU A 125 16.85 -7.68 2.75
N TYR A 126 16.99 -6.61 1.95
CA TYR A 126 16.11 -6.36 0.79
C TYR A 126 16.09 -7.52 -0.21
N ALA A 127 17.20 -8.23 -0.37
CA ALA A 127 17.33 -9.36 -1.30
C ALA A 127 16.39 -10.52 -0.95
N SER A 128 16.02 -10.67 0.32
CA SER A 128 15.09 -11.72 0.78
C SER A 128 13.62 -11.29 0.70
N TRP A 129 13.34 -10.01 0.43
CA TRP A 129 11.98 -9.48 0.39
C TRP A 129 11.05 -10.21 -0.59
N PRO A 130 11.47 -10.59 -1.82
CA PRO A 130 10.58 -11.33 -2.71
C PRO A 130 10.10 -12.68 -2.14
N MET A 131 10.92 -13.33 -1.30
CA MET A 131 10.56 -14.61 -0.69
C MET A 131 9.48 -14.44 0.39
N SER A 132 9.51 -13.35 1.17
CA SER A 132 8.47 -13.09 2.18
C SER A 132 7.09 -12.84 1.57
N LEU A 133 7.02 -12.38 0.31
CA LEU A 133 5.76 -12.20 -0.41
C LEU A 133 5.04 -13.53 -0.69
N VAL A 134 5.79 -14.63 -0.85
CA VAL A 134 5.24 -15.97 -1.10
C VAL A 134 4.51 -16.50 0.13
N GLU A 135 5.03 -16.23 1.32
CA GLU A 135 4.43 -16.68 2.59
C GLU A 135 3.00 -16.13 2.77
N HIS A 136 2.77 -14.87 2.36
CA HIS A 136 1.46 -14.25 2.38
C HIS A 136 0.40 -14.92 1.49
N THR A 137 0.80 -15.77 0.55
CA THR A 137 -0.14 -16.50 -0.32
C THR A 137 -0.69 -17.77 0.32
N GLN A 138 -0.04 -18.33 1.35
CA GLN A 138 -0.42 -19.61 1.95
C GLN A 138 -1.39 -19.49 3.13
N ASP A 139 -1.47 -18.32 3.79
CA ASP A 139 -2.27 -18.15 5.01
C ASP A 139 -3.77 -17.84 4.79
N LYS A 140 -4.23 -17.66 3.55
CA LYS A 140 -5.63 -17.23 3.27
C LYS A 140 -6.63 -18.33 2.92
N SER A 141 -6.29 -19.62 3.08
CA SER A 141 -7.27 -20.71 2.95
C SER A 141 -8.19 -20.91 4.18
N THR A 142 -7.96 -20.22 5.31
CA THR A 142 -8.76 -20.41 6.53
C THR A 142 -9.08 -19.12 7.28
N SER A 143 -9.95 -18.27 6.73
CA SER A 143 -10.96 -17.55 7.54
C SER A 143 -11.94 -16.76 6.68
N LYS A 144 -13.06 -17.41 6.33
CA LYS A 144 -14.35 -16.76 6.04
C LYS A 144 -15.37 -17.24 7.08
N ARG A 145 -15.87 -16.30 7.90
CA ARG A 145 -17.21 -16.20 8.55
C ARG A 145 -17.05 -15.38 9.84
N GLY A 146 -17.81 -14.33 10.13
CA GLY A 146 -19.01 -13.84 9.47
C GLY A 146 -19.38 -12.44 9.92
N ALA A 147 -20.27 -11.84 9.13
CA ALA A 147 -20.98 -10.61 9.41
C ALA A 147 -21.80 -10.72 10.71
N LYS A 148 -21.99 -9.57 11.38
CA LYS A 148 -23.28 -9.19 11.93
C LYS A 148 -23.33 -7.67 12.13
N ALA A 149 -24.09 -7.02 11.25
CA ALA A 149 -24.71 -5.73 11.53
C ALA A 149 -25.64 -5.87 12.74
N LYS A 150 -25.65 -4.88 13.64
CA LYS A 150 -26.67 -4.74 14.67
C LYS A 150 -27.29 -3.35 14.56
N VAL A 151 -28.38 -3.28 13.81
CA VAL A 151 -29.42 -2.26 13.98
C VAL A 151 -30.32 -2.76 15.11
N THR A 152 -30.50 -1.95 16.14
CA THR A 152 -31.61 -2.08 17.08
C THR A 152 -32.03 -0.68 17.50
N THR A 153 -33.17 -0.29 16.95
CA THR A 153 -34.10 0.74 17.39
C THR A 153 -34.57 0.43 18.80
N ASP A 154 -34.63 1.42 19.69
CA ASP A 154 -35.58 1.43 20.81
C ASP A 154 -36.03 2.88 21.05
N MET A 155 -37.31 3.12 20.75
CA MET A 155 -38.07 4.29 21.19
C MET A 155 -38.43 4.05 22.66
N GLU A 156 -38.01 4.94 23.56
CA GLU A 156 -38.57 5.00 24.91
C GLU A 156 -39.57 6.16 24.97
N ASP A 157 -40.84 5.77 25.03
CA ASP A 157 -42.01 6.62 25.22
C ASP A 157 -42.14 6.97 26.71
N GLY A 158 -41.99 8.25 27.03
CA GLY A 158 -41.96 8.78 28.39
C GLY A 158 -43.23 9.56 28.72
N ASN A 159 -44.18 8.86 29.36
CA ASN A 159 -44.96 9.29 30.53
C ASN A 159 -45.72 10.65 30.49
N ALA A 160 -47.06 10.59 30.55
CA ALA A 160 -47.82 11.14 31.68
C ALA A 160 -49.34 10.96 31.51
N VAL A 161 -49.92 10.32 32.52
CA VAL A 161 -51.34 10.20 32.85
C VAL A 161 -51.95 11.59 33.10
N HIS A 162 -53.08 11.91 32.47
CA HIS A 162 -54.03 12.89 32.99
C HIS A 162 -55.43 12.26 33.05
N GLN A 163 -55.94 12.16 34.28
CA GLN A 163 -57.27 11.68 34.61
C GLN A 163 -58.34 12.71 34.22
N ASN A 164 -59.48 12.18 33.81
CA ASN A 164 -60.70 12.89 33.43
C ASN A 164 -61.39 13.56 34.64
N GLN A 165 -61.93 14.76 34.37
CA GLN A 165 -63.26 15.29 34.73
C GLN A 165 -63.77 15.10 36.18
N HIS A 166 -64.05 16.23 36.85
CA HIS A 166 -65.41 16.71 37.12
C HIS A 166 -65.42 18.24 37.01
#